data_AF-A0A024P6I6-F1
#
_entry.id   AF-A0A024P6I6-F1
#
_cell.length_a   1.000
_cell.length_b   1.000
_cell.length_c   1.000
_cell.angle_alpha   90.00
_cell.angle_beta   90.00
_cell.angle_gamma   90.00
#
_symmetry.space_group_name_H-M   'P 1'
#
loop_
_entity.id
_entity.type
_entity.pdbx_description
1 polymer ?
#
loop_
_entity_poly.entity_id
_entity_poly.type
_entity_poly.pdbx_seq_one_letter_code
_entity_poly.pdbx_strand_id
1 'polypeptide(L)'
;MEQRVIWGHGDSAGAEHLTLKKLSGHMEVRGTVLLVEQGVPHHLTYDMKLGLDWKTKKIKIYQEGVPEPFIVQAEKQDKWWVNGSYNENLDGATNIDLTITPFTNTLPINRVSWKTGESRTFKMVYIDVLRREVLPLLQVYTYLGDNEGQRIFQYRCREFETALVVNEQGWVVEYPGVFNLHALYTTKGHDLKDHTSSLSAHASAMDRSYF
;
A
#
# COMPACT_ATOMS: atom_id res chain seq x y z
N MET A 1 -24.82 7.38 -19.90
CA MET A 1 -23.41 7.53 -20.31
C MET A 1 -22.62 7.87 -19.06
N GLU A 2 -21.52 7.18 -18.81
CA GLU A 2 -20.62 7.43 -17.69
C GLU A 2 -19.24 7.77 -18.25
N GLN A 3 -18.61 8.81 -17.71
CA GLN A 3 -17.25 9.24 -18.09
C GLN A 3 -16.43 9.41 -16.81
N ARG A 4 -15.21 8.88 -16.82
CA ARG A 4 -14.26 8.96 -15.71
C ARG A 4 -12.99 9.64 -16.19
N VAL A 5 -12.44 10.53 -15.38
CA VAL A 5 -11.23 11.30 -15.70
C VAL A 5 -10.38 11.38 -14.44
N ILE A 6 -9.07 11.16 -14.59
CA ILE A 6 -8.06 11.46 -13.57
C ILE A 6 -7.11 12.49 -14.18
N TRP A 7 -6.85 13.56 -13.44
CA TRP A 7 -5.81 14.53 -13.77
C TRP A 7 -4.59 14.28 -12.88
N GLY A 8 -3.42 14.14 -13.50
CA GLY A 8 -2.14 14.16 -12.80
C GLY A 8 -1.49 15.54 -12.92
N HIS A 9 -0.69 15.91 -11.92
CA HIS A 9 0.25 17.04 -12.01
C HIS A 9 1.66 16.44 -12.17
N GLY A 10 2.07 16.12 -13.40
CA GLY A 10 3.40 15.57 -13.71
C GLY A 10 3.36 14.15 -14.30
N ASP A 11 4.43 13.39 -14.10
CA ASP A 11 4.72 12.13 -14.83
C ASP A 11 3.94 10.90 -14.33
N SER A 12 3.13 11.02 -13.27
CA SER A 12 2.34 9.91 -12.72
C SER A 12 0.83 10.11 -12.88
N ALA A 13 0.19 9.14 -13.55
CA ALA A 13 -1.27 9.03 -13.55
C ALA A 13 -1.71 8.17 -12.36
N GLY A 14 -1.79 8.78 -11.18
CA GLY A 14 -2.32 8.12 -9.99
C GLY A 14 -1.75 8.65 -8.68
N ALA A 15 -2.41 8.29 -7.58
CA ALA A 15 -1.98 8.58 -6.23
C ALA A 15 -2.67 7.62 -5.25
N GLU A 16 -2.00 7.35 -4.14
CA GLU A 16 -2.62 6.72 -2.98
C GLU A 16 -2.60 7.68 -1.81
N HIS A 17 -3.75 7.77 -1.12
CA HIS A 17 -3.83 8.34 0.21
C HIS A 17 -4.11 7.22 1.21
N LEU A 18 -3.19 7.00 2.14
CA LEU A 18 -3.26 5.94 3.14
C LEU A 18 -3.21 6.51 4.55
N THR A 19 -4.09 6.00 5.41
CA THR A 19 -4.05 6.26 6.86
C THR A 19 -3.83 4.96 7.60
N LEU A 20 -2.88 4.96 8.54
CA LEU A 20 -2.66 3.87 9.48
C LEU A 20 -2.92 4.38 10.89
N LYS A 21 -3.83 3.73 11.60
CA LYS A 21 -4.15 4.03 13.00
C LYS A 21 -3.81 2.84 13.86
N LYS A 22 -2.95 3.06 14.86
CA LYS A 22 -2.66 2.06 15.89
C LYS A 22 -3.67 2.19 17.03
N LEU A 23 -4.40 1.11 17.29
CA LEU A 23 -5.34 0.98 18.39
C LEU A 23 -4.77 0.02 19.45
N SER A 24 -5.46 -0.17 20.57
CA SER A 24 -4.94 -0.93 21.72
C SER A 24 -4.62 -2.41 21.42
N GLY A 25 -5.32 -3.03 20.47
CA GLY A 25 -5.15 -4.47 20.13
C GLY A 25 -4.92 -4.79 18.66
N HIS A 26 -4.97 -3.80 17.78
CA HIS A 26 -4.81 -3.96 16.34
C HIS A 26 -4.44 -2.63 15.68
N MET A 27 -4.10 -2.69 14.39
CA MET A 27 -3.99 -1.51 13.56
C MET A 27 -5.07 -1.55 12.49
N GLU A 28 -5.56 -0.37 12.13
CA GLU A 28 -6.50 -0.17 11.03
C GLU A 28 -5.81 0.66 9.97
N VAL A 29 -5.91 0.20 8.74
CA VAL A 29 -5.36 0.87 7.57
C VAL A 29 -6.51 1.15 6.62
N ARG A 30 -6.60 2.37 6.12
CA ARG A 30 -7.52 2.73 5.05
C ARG A 30 -6.74 3.39 3.93
N GLY A 31 -6.87 2.85 2.73
CA GLY A 31 -6.30 3.43 1.51
C GLY A 31 -7.39 3.87 0.54
N THR A 32 -7.13 4.97 -0.15
CA THR A 32 -7.85 5.39 -1.36
C THR A 32 -6.82 5.47 -2.47
N VAL A 33 -7.05 4.74 -3.55
CA VAL A 33 -6.15 4.67 -4.70
C VAL A 33 -6.86 5.19 -5.94
N LEU A 34 -6.23 6.16 -6.58
CA LEU A 34 -6.55 6.61 -7.92
C LEU A 34 -5.43 6.13 -8.83
N LEU A 35 -5.75 5.44 -9.92
CA LEU A 35 -4.75 4.97 -10.87
C LEU A 35 -5.33 4.91 -12.28
N VAL A 36 -4.45 4.89 -13.28
CA VAL A 36 -4.82 4.60 -14.67
C VAL A 36 -4.15 3.29 -15.10
N GLU A 37 -4.97 2.30 -15.44
CA GLU A 37 -4.49 1.00 -15.95
C GLU A 37 -4.97 0.85 -17.39
N GLN A 38 -4.05 0.63 -18.33
CA GLN A 38 -4.37 0.48 -19.77
C GLN A 38 -5.25 1.61 -20.33
N GLY A 39 -5.06 2.84 -19.84
CA GLY A 39 -5.83 4.01 -20.25
C GLY A 39 -7.21 4.16 -19.58
N VAL A 40 -7.56 3.25 -18.67
CA VAL A 40 -8.82 3.29 -17.91
C VAL A 40 -8.58 3.87 -16.51
N PRO A 41 -9.29 4.96 -16.13
CA PRO A 41 -9.21 5.49 -14.77
C PRO A 41 -9.95 4.60 -13.77
N HIS A 42 -9.30 4.34 -12.63
CA HIS A 42 -9.84 3.55 -11.53
C HIS A 42 -9.82 4.35 -10.22
N HIS A 43 -10.91 4.25 -9.47
CA HIS A 43 -11.01 4.67 -8.07
C HIS A 43 -11.31 3.45 -7.20
N LEU A 44 -10.43 3.19 -6.25
CA LEU A 44 -10.48 2.05 -5.34
C LEU A 44 -10.35 2.56 -3.91
N THR A 45 -11.05 1.91 -2.98
CA THR A 45 -10.75 2.07 -1.55
C THR A 45 -10.56 0.71 -0.91
N TYR A 46 -9.78 0.64 0.16
CA TYR A 46 -9.67 -0.57 0.94
C TYR A 46 -9.58 -0.26 2.43
N ASP A 47 -10.13 -1.16 3.23
CA ASP A 47 -9.95 -1.20 4.68
C ASP A 47 -9.19 -2.49 5.03
N MET A 48 -8.05 -2.37 5.69
CA MET A 48 -7.23 -3.49 6.15
C MET A 48 -7.10 -3.46 7.68
N LYS A 49 -7.25 -4.63 8.29
CA LYS A 49 -7.01 -4.86 9.72
C LYS A 49 -5.72 -5.66 9.88
N LEU A 50 -4.82 -5.15 10.73
CA LEU A 50 -3.55 -5.79 11.05
C LEU A 50 -3.50 -6.16 12.54
N GLY A 51 -2.78 -7.22 12.88
CA GLY A 51 -2.27 -7.43 14.24
C GLY A 51 -1.21 -6.39 14.60
N LEU A 52 -0.94 -6.21 15.90
CA LEU A 52 0.17 -5.35 16.36
C LEU A 52 1.55 -5.92 15.98
N ASP A 53 1.60 -7.18 15.57
CA ASP A 53 2.74 -7.91 15.00
C ASP A 53 2.85 -7.76 13.47
N TRP A 54 2.12 -6.81 12.88
CA TRP A 54 2.06 -6.54 11.44
C TRP A 54 1.48 -7.66 10.59
N LYS A 55 0.92 -8.74 11.17
CA LYS A 55 0.19 -9.76 10.40
C LYS A 55 -1.12 -9.22 9.86
N THR A 56 -1.43 -9.51 8.61
CA THR A 56 -2.71 -9.13 8.02
C THR A 56 -3.82 -10.05 8.53
N LYS A 57 -4.89 -9.47 9.08
CA LYS A 57 -6.06 -10.22 9.59
C LYS A 57 -7.20 -10.22 8.59
N LYS A 58 -7.44 -9.09 7.94
CA LYS A 58 -8.56 -8.92 7.01
C LYS A 58 -8.30 -7.74 6.09
N ILE A 59 -8.74 -7.85 4.85
CA ILE A 59 -8.92 -6.71 3.96
C ILE A 59 -10.32 -6.74 3.35
N LYS A 60 -10.89 -5.57 3.12
CA LYS A 60 -12.04 -5.33 2.25
C LYS A 60 -11.61 -4.35 1.18
N ILE A 61 -11.85 -4.68 -0.08
CA ILE A 61 -11.53 -3.84 -1.23
C ILE A 61 -12.84 -3.46 -1.92
N TYR A 62 -13.04 -2.15 -2.08
CA TYR A 62 -14.20 -1.56 -2.71
C TYR A 62 -13.79 -1.02 -4.07
N GLN A 63 -14.55 -1.41 -5.10
CA GLN A 63 -14.31 -1.00 -6.47
C GLN A 63 -15.55 -0.30 -6.99
N GLU A 64 -15.35 0.79 -7.73
CA GLU A 64 -16.43 1.54 -8.33
C GLU A 64 -17.30 0.68 -9.24
N GLY A 65 -18.63 0.81 -9.10
CA GLY A 65 -19.60 0.02 -9.86
C GLY A 65 -19.83 -1.39 -9.33
N VAL A 66 -19.12 -1.83 -8.29
CA VAL A 66 -19.37 -3.13 -7.66
C VAL A 66 -19.99 -2.95 -6.26
N PRO A 67 -21.23 -3.44 -6.03
CA PRO A 67 -21.93 -3.21 -4.76
C PRO A 67 -21.23 -3.83 -3.55
N GLU A 68 -20.74 -5.06 -3.71
CA GLU A 68 -20.13 -5.83 -2.63
C GLU A 68 -18.60 -5.72 -2.64
N PRO A 69 -17.96 -5.54 -1.48
CA PRO A 69 -16.50 -5.52 -1.41
C PRO A 69 -15.92 -6.91 -1.67
N PHE A 70 -14.73 -6.94 -2.24
CA PHE A 70 -13.89 -8.13 -2.27
C PHE A 70 -13.22 -8.31 -0.90
N ILE A 71 -13.41 -9.48 -0.27
CA ILE A 71 -12.98 -9.72 1.11
C ILE A 71 -11.97 -10.86 1.15
N VAL A 72 -10.82 -10.61 1.75
CA VAL A 72 -9.82 -11.65 2.05
C VAL A 72 -9.47 -11.56 3.53
N GLN A 73 -9.56 -12.67 4.26
CA GLN A 73 -9.35 -12.68 5.70
C GLN A 73 -8.61 -13.93 6.18
N ALA A 74 -7.74 -13.74 7.16
CA ALA A 74 -7.11 -14.81 7.90
C ALA A 74 -8.00 -15.19 9.10
N GLU A 75 -8.14 -16.49 9.33
CA GLU A 75 -8.71 -17.03 10.55
C GLU A 75 -7.65 -17.79 11.37
N LYS A 76 -8.06 -18.70 12.24
CA LYS A 76 -7.15 -19.41 13.15
C LYS A 76 -6.05 -20.13 12.34
N GLN A 77 -4.83 -20.16 12.91
CA GLN A 77 -3.65 -20.84 12.35
C GLN A 77 -3.17 -20.29 10.99
N ASP A 78 -3.36 -18.99 10.71
CA ASP A 78 -2.93 -18.35 9.45
C ASP A 78 -3.54 -19.02 8.20
N LYS A 79 -4.77 -19.52 8.34
CA LYS A 79 -5.60 -20.03 7.24
C LYS A 79 -6.41 -18.90 6.62
N TRP A 80 -6.63 -18.94 5.31
CA TRP A 80 -7.19 -17.81 4.57
C TRP A 80 -8.49 -18.13 3.85
N TRP A 81 -9.42 -17.17 3.90
CA TRP A 81 -10.69 -17.20 3.20
C TRP A 81 -10.76 -16.05 2.21
N VAL A 82 -11.24 -16.35 1.00
CA VAL A 82 -11.50 -15.40 -0.08
C VAL A 82 -13.00 -15.40 -0.33
N ASN A 83 -13.66 -14.27 -0.09
CA ASN A 83 -15.12 -14.11 -0.16
C ASN A 83 -15.91 -15.21 0.58
N GLY A 84 -15.41 -15.64 1.74
CA GLY A 84 -16.06 -16.66 2.56
C GLY A 84 -15.74 -18.11 2.17
N SER A 85 -14.92 -18.35 1.15
CA SER A 85 -14.42 -19.68 0.79
C SER A 85 -12.98 -19.88 1.25
N TYR A 86 -12.71 -20.96 1.98
CA TYR A 86 -11.36 -21.35 2.39
C TYR A 86 -10.49 -21.64 1.17
N ASN A 87 -9.24 -21.19 1.18
CA ASN A 87 -8.27 -21.45 0.13
C ASN A 87 -6.97 -22.01 0.73
N GLU A 88 -6.84 -23.34 0.68
CA GLU A 88 -5.69 -24.08 1.23
C GLU A 88 -4.35 -23.71 0.57
N ASN A 89 -4.35 -23.22 -0.67
CA ASN A 89 -3.11 -22.80 -1.34
C ASN A 89 -2.44 -21.63 -0.62
N LEU A 90 -3.21 -20.86 0.16
CA LEU A 90 -2.74 -19.71 0.91
C LEU A 90 -2.21 -20.06 2.30
N ASP A 91 -2.34 -21.31 2.75
CA ASP A 91 -1.90 -21.71 4.09
C ASP A 91 -0.42 -21.38 4.32
N GLY A 92 -0.11 -20.86 5.50
CA GLY A 92 1.23 -20.41 5.87
C GLY A 92 1.61 -19.03 5.33
N ALA A 93 0.76 -18.38 4.53
CA ALA A 93 0.94 -16.98 4.19
C ALA A 93 0.68 -16.10 5.42
N THR A 94 1.53 -15.10 5.66
CA THR A 94 1.42 -14.27 6.87
C THR A 94 0.82 -12.89 6.62
N ASN A 95 0.86 -12.44 5.36
CA ASN A 95 0.50 -11.08 4.97
C ASN A 95 -0.13 -11.05 3.58
N ILE A 96 -0.92 -10.01 3.34
CA ILE A 96 -1.44 -9.69 2.01
C ILE A 96 -0.41 -8.87 1.24
N ASP A 97 -0.36 -9.10 -0.07
CA ASP A 97 0.32 -8.25 -1.04
C ASP A 97 -0.67 -7.71 -2.07
N LEU A 98 -0.69 -6.40 -2.31
CA LEU A 98 -1.64 -5.74 -3.21
C LEU A 98 -0.87 -5.10 -4.38
N THR A 99 -1.34 -5.30 -5.60
CA THR A 99 -0.73 -4.70 -6.80
C THR A 99 -0.80 -3.17 -6.87
N ILE A 100 -1.65 -2.55 -6.06
CA ILE A 100 -2.01 -1.12 -6.16
C ILE A 100 -1.32 -0.24 -5.11
N THR A 101 -0.47 -0.80 -4.25
CA THR A 101 0.17 -0.04 -3.17
C THR A 101 1.52 -0.63 -2.78
N PRO A 102 2.55 0.21 -2.49
CA PRO A 102 3.81 -0.24 -1.91
C PRO A 102 3.68 -0.54 -0.41
N PHE A 103 2.55 -0.18 0.22
CA PHE A 103 2.34 -0.36 1.66
C PHE A 103 2.46 -1.83 2.08
N THR A 104 2.09 -2.78 1.22
CA THR A 104 2.16 -4.20 1.59
C THR A 104 3.59 -4.71 1.78
N ASN A 105 4.60 -4.03 1.21
CA ASN A 105 6.02 -4.32 1.49
C ASN A 105 6.44 -3.90 2.92
N THR A 106 5.80 -2.88 3.49
CA THR A 106 6.02 -2.44 4.89
C THR A 106 5.71 -3.55 5.89
N LEU A 107 4.77 -4.44 5.57
CA LEU A 107 4.28 -5.48 6.48
C LEU A 107 5.39 -6.49 6.86
N PRO A 108 6.02 -7.24 5.92
CA PRO A 108 7.11 -8.15 6.27
C PRO A 108 8.34 -7.42 6.83
N ILE A 109 8.61 -6.19 6.39
CA ILE A 109 9.75 -5.38 6.86
C ILE A 109 9.61 -5.08 8.36
N ASN A 110 8.42 -4.69 8.82
CA ASN A 110 8.17 -4.34 10.22
C ASN A 110 7.81 -5.53 11.12
N ARG A 111 7.53 -6.70 10.53
CA ARG A 111 7.17 -7.90 11.27
C ARG A 111 8.33 -8.54 12.01
N VAL A 112 9.56 -8.30 11.57
CA VAL A 112 10.75 -8.97 12.10
C VAL A 112 11.91 -8.00 12.27
N SER A 113 12.83 -8.35 13.18
CA SER A 113 14.13 -7.69 13.26
C SER A 113 15.06 -8.23 12.18
N TRP A 114 15.86 -7.34 11.61
CA TRP A 114 16.77 -7.61 10.51
C TRP A 114 18.22 -7.35 10.92
N LYS A 115 19.13 -8.19 10.43
CA LYS A 115 20.57 -7.94 10.43
C LYS A 115 21.05 -7.65 9.02
N THR A 116 22.04 -6.80 8.86
CA THR A 116 22.62 -6.50 7.54
C THR A 116 23.10 -7.80 6.87
N GLY A 117 22.74 -7.99 5.60
CA GLY A 117 22.96 -9.21 4.83
C GLY A 117 21.93 -10.32 5.06
N GLU A 118 21.01 -10.17 6.02
CA GLU A 118 19.99 -11.18 6.30
C GLU A 118 18.95 -11.23 5.19
N SER A 119 18.68 -12.44 4.68
CA SER A 119 17.66 -12.70 3.69
C SER A 119 16.54 -13.56 4.28
N ARG A 120 15.28 -13.20 4.02
CA ARG A 120 14.11 -13.98 4.44
C ARG A 120 13.09 -14.09 3.32
N THR A 121 12.48 -15.26 3.25
CA THR A 121 11.38 -15.55 2.33
C THR A 121 10.04 -15.49 3.08
N PHE A 122 9.09 -14.76 2.53
CA PHE A 122 7.72 -14.67 3.03
C PHE A 122 6.76 -15.25 2.00
N LYS A 123 5.81 -16.05 2.47
CA LYS A 123 4.64 -16.42 1.69
C LYS A 123 3.56 -15.36 1.91
N MET A 124 3.07 -14.80 0.81
CA MET A 124 2.09 -13.72 0.78
C MET A 124 0.80 -14.21 0.15
N VAL A 125 -0.31 -13.64 0.57
CA VAL A 125 -1.58 -13.68 -0.17
C VAL A 125 -1.55 -12.53 -1.16
N TYR A 126 -1.08 -12.81 -2.37
CA TYR A 126 -1.06 -11.81 -3.44
C TYR A 126 -2.47 -11.62 -3.98
N ILE A 127 -2.86 -10.37 -4.18
CA ILE A 127 -4.13 -9.96 -4.74
C ILE A 127 -3.87 -9.00 -5.91
N ASP A 128 -4.17 -9.45 -7.12
CA ASP A 128 -4.39 -8.53 -8.24
C ASP A 128 -5.75 -7.89 -8.02
N VAL A 129 -5.74 -6.64 -7.57
CA VAL A 129 -6.96 -5.96 -7.18
C VAL A 129 -7.89 -5.74 -8.37
N LEU A 130 -7.36 -5.35 -9.53
CA LEU A 130 -8.17 -5.04 -10.70
C LEU A 130 -8.79 -6.30 -11.31
N ARG A 131 -8.05 -7.41 -11.32
CA ARG A 131 -8.53 -8.71 -11.83
C ARG A 131 -9.28 -9.55 -10.79
N ARG A 132 -9.22 -9.18 -9.49
CA ARG A 132 -9.74 -9.95 -8.35
C ARG A 132 -9.17 -11.36 -8.25
N GLU A 133 -7.92 -11.53 -8.64
CA GLU A 133 -7.22 -12.81 -8.57
C GLU A 133 -6.44 -12.91 -7.25
N VAL A 134 -6.47 -14.09 -6.63
CA VAL A 134 -5.77 -14.35 -5.36
C VAL A 134 -4.94 -15.61 -5.49
N LEU A 135 -3.65 -15.51 -5.21
CA LEU A 135 -2.72 -16.63 -5.28
C LEU A 135 -1.61 -16.52 -4.22
N PRO A 136 -1.00 -17.64 -3.82
CA PRO A 136 0.17 -17.59 -2.97
C PRO A 136 1.38 -17.06 -3.74
N LEU A 137 2.12 -16.13 -3.15
CA LEU A 137 3.32 -15.56 -3.76
C LEU A 137 4.48 -15.60 -2.78
N LEU A 138 5.62 -16.12 -3.23
CA LEU A 138 6.86 -16.06 -2.45
C LEU A 138 7.61 -14.77 -2.78
N GLN A 139 7.95 -14.04 -1.73
CA GLN A 139 8.74 -12.82 -1.81
C GLN A 139 9.99 -12.97 -0.95
N VAL A 140 11.12 -12.51 -1.45
CA VAL A 140 12.39 -12.52 -0.74
C VAL A 140 12.81 -11.09 -0.47
N TYR A 141 13.13 -10.81 0.80
CA TYR A 141 13.67 -9.53 1.23
C TYR A 141 15.04 -9.78 1.84
N THR A 142 16.04 -9.06 1.36
CA THR A 142 17.39 -9.06 1.93
C THR A 142 17.71 -7.66 2.43
N TYR A 143 18.00 -7.53 3.73
CA TYR A 143 18.35 -6.24 4.31
C TYR A 143 19.80 -5.88 3.96
N LEU A 144 20.00 -4.86 3.14
CA LEU A 144 21.33 -4.45 2.67
C LEU A 144 22.05 -3.53 3.66
N GLY A 145 21.33 -3.00 4.65
CA GLY A 145 21.84 -2.06 5.64
C GLY A 145 21.23 -0.68 5.49
N ASP A 146 21.82 0.28 6.19
CA ASP A 146 21.39 1.68 6.18
C ASP A 146 22.26 2.52 5.24
N ASN A 147 21.64 3.44 4.53
CA ASN A 147 22.28 4.48 3.73
C ASN A 147 21.59 5.82 4.00
N GLU A 148 22.35 6.83 4.44
CA GLU A 148 21.84 8.19 4.72
C GLU A 148 20.58 8.24 5.61
N GLY A 149 20.48 7.35 6.61
CA GLY A 149 19.33 7.26 7.52
C GLY A 149 18.12 6.52 6.94
N GLN A 150 18.26 5.92 5.75
CA GLN A 150 17.25 5.06 5.14
C GLN A 150 17.72 3.61 5.14
N ARG A 151 16.77 2.70 5.36
CA ARG A 151 16.97 1.25 5.34
C ARG A 151 16.81 0.76 3.90
N ILE A 152 17.78 0.00 3.40
CA ILE A 152 17.75 -0.52 2.03
C ILE A 152 17.44 -2.02 2.03
N PHE A 153 16.45 -2.42 1.24
CA PHE A 153 16.05 -3.82 1.10
C PHE A 153 16.12 -4.26 -0.35
N GLN A 154 16.92 -5.29 -0.65
CA GLN A 154 16.77 -6.01 -1.91
C GLN A 154 15.47 -6.81 -1.86
N TYR A 155 14.50 -6.41 -2.67
CA TYR A 155 13.24 -7.12 -2.85
C TYR A 155 13.31 -7.95 -4.12
N ARG A 156 12.90 -9.21 -4.02
CA ARG A 156 12.79 -10.12 -5.17
C ARG A 156 11.48 -10.89 -5.12
N CYS A 157 10.81 -10.95 -6.26
CA CYS A 157 9.59 -11.70 -6.45
C CYS A 157 9.55 -12.24 -7.88
N ARG A 158 9.56 -13.58 -8.01
CA ARG A 158 9.75 -14.25 -9.32
C ARG A 158 11.03 -13.72 -9.99
N GLU A 159 10.94 -13.27 -11.24
CA GLU A 159 12.04 -12.68 -12.02
C GLU A 159 12.24 -11.18 -11.75
N PHE A 160 11.35 -10.55 -10.97
CA PHE A 160 11.46 -9.14 -10.65
C PHE A 160 12.35 -8.94 -9.42
N GLU A 161 13.27 -7.98 -9.51
CA GLU A 161 14.19 -7.64 -8.43
C GLU A 161 14.46 -6.13 -8.43
N THR A 162 14.39 -5.51 -7.25
CA THR A 162 14.69 -4.08 -7.07
C THR A 162 15.12 -3.76 -5.64
N ALA A 163 15.82 -2.65 -5.44
CA ALA A 163 16.16 -2.15 -4.12
C ALA A 163 15.08 -1.19 -3.64
N LEU A 164 14.36 -1.56 -2.58
CA LEU A 164 13.43 -0.70 -1.88
C LEU A 164 14.18 0.21 -0.91
N VAL A 165 13.86 1.50 -0.95
CA VAL A 165 14.31 2.48 0.04
C VAL A 165 13.21 2.65 1.06
N VAL A 166 13.55 2.51 2.33
CA VAL A 166 12.57 2.41 3.41
C VAL A 166 13.01 3.33 4.55
N ASN A 167 12.09 4.10 5.13
CA ASN A 167 12.46 4.93 6.29
C ASN A 167 12.58 4.12 7.58
N GLU A 168 13.03 4.77 8.65
CA GLU A 168 13.21 4.14 9.96
C GLU A 168 11.93 3.49 10.52
N GLN A 169 10.74 4.03 10.18
CA GLN A 169 9.44 3.49 10.60
C GLN A 169 8.95 2.35 9.70
N GLY A 170 9.72 1.97 8.68
CA GLY A 170 9.42 0.87 7.77
C GLY A 170 8.57 1.22 6.57
N TRP A 171 8.24 2.50 6.34
CA TRP A 171 7.50 2.92 5.15
C TRP A 171 8.41 2.87 3.92
N VAL A 172 7.92 2.29 2.83
CA VAL A 172 8.55 2.41 1.52
C VAL A 172 8.55 3.88 1.10
N VAL A 173 9.75 4.44 0.96
CA VAL A 173 10.00 5.80 0.48
C VAL A 173 10.15 5.81 -1.02
N GLU A 174 10.92 4.85 -1.55
CA GLU A 174 11.13 4.68 -2.98
C GLU A 174 11.00 3.20 -3.34
N TYR A 175 10.17 2.95 -4.34
CA TYR A 175 10.08 1.70 -5.08
C TYR A 175 10.44 2.05 -6.53
N PRO A 176 11.70 1.85 -6.95
CA PRO A 176 12.21 2.35 -8.21
C PRO A 176 11.34 1.98 -9.41
N GLY A 177 10.91 2.99 -10.16
CA GLY A 177 10.06 2.85 -11.35
C GLY A 177 8.59 2.50 -11.09
N VAL A 178 8.16 2.41 -9.82
CA VAL A 178 6.80 2.00 -9.47
C VAL A 178 6.10 2.99 -8.53
N PHE A 179 6.70 3.33 -7.38
CA PHE A 179 6.09 4.20 -6.38
C PHE A 179 7.11 5.11 -5.70
N ASN A 180 6.67 6.32 -5.33
CA ASN A 180 7.43 7.25 -4.51
C ASN A 180 6.54 7.85 -3.43
N LEU A 181 7.05 7.92 -2.20
CA LEU A 181 6.36 8.56 -1.09
C LEU A 181 6.46 10.08 -1.22
N HIS A 182 5.33 10.74 -1.46
CA HIS A 182 5.29 12.20 -1.60
C HIS A 182 5.24 12.95 -0.27
N ALA A 183 4.53 12.41 0.73
CA ALA A 183 4.39 13.04 2.03
C ALA A 183 4.09 11.99 3.10
N LEU A 184 4.66 12.19 4.29
CA LEU A 184 4.34 11.43 5.49
C LEU A 184 4.04 12.41 6.62
N TYR A 185 2.84 12.33 7.17
CA TYR A 185 2.43 13.12 8.32
C TYR A 185 2.04 12.19 9.47
N THR A 186 2.64 12.42 10.64
CA THR A 186 2.40 11.60 11.84
C THR A 186 1.91 12.47 12.98
N THR A 187 0.66 12.28 13.40
CA THR A 187 0.13 12.88 14.63
C THR A 187 0.45 11.97 15.81
N LYS A 188 1.10 12.48 16.85
CA LYS A 188 1.04 11.86 18.18
C LYS A 188 -0.32 12.21 18.78
N GLY A 189 -0.95 11.29 19.53
CA GLY A 189 -2.37 11.34 19.96
C GLY A 189 -2.84 12.54 20.78
N HIS A 190 -2.12 13.66 20.80
CA HIS A 190 -2.48 14.89 21.47
C HIS A 190 -2.48 16.18 20.62
N ASP A 191 -2.17 16.13 19.32
CA ASP A 191 -2.14 17.35 18.49
C ASP A 191 -3.09 17.25 17.29
N LEU A 192 -4.36 17.57 17.53
CA LEU A 192 -5.25 18.13 16.53
C LEU A 192 -5.67 19.52 17.02
N LYS A 193 -4.76 20.49 16.89
CA LYS A 193 -5.11 21.91 16.79
C LYS A 193 -4.49 22.48 15.52
N ASP A 194 -5.39 22.86 14.62
CA ASP A 194 -5.26 23.83 13.53
C ASP A 194 -4.06 23.73 12.58
N HIS A 195 -4.27 22.97 11.51
CA HIS A 195 -3.74 23.32 10.19
C HIS A 195 -4.89 23.53 9.21
N THR A 196 -5.58 24.66 9.38
CA THR A 196 -6.24 25.33 8.26
C THR A 196 -5.46 26.61 7.96
N SER A 197 -4.43 26.52 7.13
CA SER A 197 -3.87 27.69 6.47
C SER A 197 -3.47 27.37 5.03
N SER A 198 -4.09 28.15 4.14
CA SER A 198 -3.78 28.41 2.72
C SER A 198 -3.76 27.24 1.71
N LEU A 199 -4.96 26.82 1.30
CA LEU A 199 -5.24 26.54 -0.12
C LEU A 199 -6.03 27.73 -0.70
N SER A 200 -5.38 28.89 -0.81
CA SER A 200 -5.95 30.05 -1.52
C SER A 200 -4.84 30.98 -2.01
N ALA A 201 -4.11 30.55 -3.02
CA ALA A 201 -3.43 31.43 -3.98
C ALA A 201 -2.77 30.53 -5.03
N HIS A 202 -3.39 30.38 -6.19
CA HIS A 202 -2.75 30.33 -7.53
C HIS A 202 -3.85 30.19 -8.60
N ALA A 203 -4.85 31.07 -8.52
CA ALA A 203 -5.80 31.33 -9.60
C ALA A 203 -5.88 32.85 -9.80
N SER A 204 -4.78 33.45 -10.22
CA SER A 204 -4.76 34.82 -10.76
C SER A 204 -3.42 35.07 -11.45
N ALA A 205 -3.34 34.71 -12.73
CA ALA A 205 -2.48 35.34 -13.74
C ALA A 205 -2.75 34.68 -15.11
N MET A 206 -3.95 34.88 -15.64
CA MET A 206 -4.12 34.94 -17.10
C MET A 206 -4.88 36.24 -17.36
N ASP A 207 -4.13 37.33 -17.23
CA ASP A 207 -4.59 38.62 -17.71
C ASP A 207 -4.28 38.73 -19.20
N ARG A 208 -5.26 39.34 -19.85
CA ARG A 208 -5.45 39.66 -21.25
C ARG A 208 -4.21 40.22 -21.96
N SER A 209 -3.89 39.65 -23.11
CA SER A 209 -3.40 40.29 -24.35
C SER A 209 -2.92 39.12 -25.23
N TYR A 210 -3.47 38.85 -26.41
CA TYR A 210 -3.42 39.66 -27.62
C TYR A 210 -4.68 39.42 -28.47
N PHE A 211 -4.95 40.41 -29.34
CA PHE A 211 -5.98 40.50 -30.37
C PHE A 211 -6.24 39.20 -31.16
#